data_AF-A0A938WH63-F1
#
_entry.id   AF-A0A938WH63-F1
#
_cell.length_a   1.000
_cell.length_b   1.000
_cell.length_c   1.000
_cell.angle_alpha   90.00
_cell.angle_beta   90.00
_cell.angle_gamma   90.00
#
_symmetry.space_group_name_H-M   'P 1'
#
loop_
_entity.id
_entity.type
_entity.pdbx_description
1 polymer ?
#
loop_
_entity_poly.entity_id
_entity_poly.type
_entity_poly.pdbx_seq_one_letter_code
_entity_poly.pdbx_strand_id
1 'polypeptide(L)'
;MPIPLWFQLAWTAFVLYVLAVWWRHYGWRNYLWFSDLALIGSVPALWLGSAALASVLAVTVLLPELLWNLDFALRLLSRRRLTPLTDYMFERERPLLLRALSLFHMLLPPVLLWLLAAYGYDAAAGLPGALLLAAIVLPCSRVLGSPAQNINWAHAFGDRPVRWPAWRYLAVLYAGMVLLVFVPTDLLLRAIAG
;
A
#
# COMPACT_ATOMS: atom_id res chain seq x y z
N MET A 1 7.77 1.50 22.87
CA MET A 1 6.97 2.50 23.63
C MET A 1 5.50 2.29 23.28
N PRO A 2 4.56 2.34 24.25
CA PRO A 2 3.14 2.19 23.95
C PRO A 2 2.64 3.36 23.10
N ILE A 3 1.81 3.07 22.10
CA ILE A 3 1.21 4.10 21.24
C ILE A 3 0.05 4.75 22.01
N PRO A 4 0.00 6.08 22.12
CA PRO A 4 -0.99 6.76 22.95
C PRO A 4 -2.41 6.65 22.37
N LEU A 5 -3.41 6.54 23.24
CA LEU A 5 -4.82 6.37 22.86
C LEU A 5 -5.33 7.47 21.92
N TRP A 6 -4.92 8.72 22.12
CA TRP A 6 -5.35 9.83 21.25
C TRP A 6 -4.95 9.59 19.79
N PHE A 7 -3.77 8.99 19.56
CA PHE A 7 -3.30 8.66 18.21
C PHE A 7 -4.09 7.48 17.64
N GLN A 8 -4.38 6.46 18.45
CA GLN A 8 -5.22 5.33 18.04
C GLN A 8 -6.59 5.79 17.55
N LEU A 9 -7.23 6.68 18.31
CA LEU A 9 -8.52 7.26 17.97
C LEU A 9 -8.43 8.14 16.72
N ALA A 10 -7.44 9.05 16.65
CA ALA A 10 -7.27 9.95 15.51
C ALA A 10 -6.98 9.20 14.21
N TRP A 11 -6.08 8.21 14.25
CA TRP A 11 -5.74 7.38 13.10
C TRP A 11 -6.95 6.55 12.65
N THR A 12 -7.69 5.95 13.58
CA THR A 12 -8.92 5.21 13.26
C THR A 12 -9.95 6.12 12.61
N ALA A 13 -10.19 7.31 13.16
CA ALA A 13 -11.13 8.28 12.58
C ALA A 13 -10.71 8.72 11.17
N PHE A 14 -9.41 8.98 10.97
CA PHE A 14 -8.87 9.31 9.65
C PHE A 14 -9.09 8.19 8.64
N VAL A 15 -8.75 6.94 8.99
CA VAL A 15 -8.95 5.77 8.13
C VAL A 15 -10.44 5.60 7.79
N LEU A 16 -11.34 5.67 8.78
CA LEU A 16 -12.79 5.58 8.54
C LEU A 16 -13.30 6.68 7.62
N TYR A 17 -12.77 7.90 7.74
CA TYR A 17 -13.13 9.01 6.86
C TYR A 17 -12.66 8.77 5.41
N VAL A 18 -11.41 8.32 5.22
CA VAL A 18 -10.90 7.93 3.89
C VAL A 18 -11.78 6.86 3.27
N LEU A 19 -12.17 5.83 4.04
CA LEU A 19 -13.03 4.74 3.57
C LEU A 19 -14.39 5.28 3.11
N ALA A 20 -15.06 6.08 3.94
CA ALA A 20 -16.35 6.65 3.58
C ALA A 20 -16.30 7.46 2.27
N VAL A 21 -15.24 8.26 2.10
CA VAL A 21 -15.03 9.05 0.87
C VAL A 21 -14.71 8.14 -0.32
N TRP A 22 -13.82 7.15 -0.17
CA TRP A 22 -13.44 6.21 -1.24
C TRP A 22 -14.64 5.40 -1.72
N TRP A 23 -15.45 4.89 -0.80
CA TRP A 23 -16.67 4.17 -1.16
C TRP A 23 -17.58 5.03 -2.04
N ARG A 24 -17.78 6.30 -1.67
CA ARG A 24 -18.68 7.19 -2.40
C ARG A 24 -18.13 7.60 -3.78
N HIS A 25 -16.82 7.75 -3.93
CA HIS A 25 -16.20 8.24 -5.17
C HIS A 25 -15.70 7.14 -6.11
N TYR A 26 -15.13 6.06 -5.57
CA TYR A 26 -14.49 4.98 -6.34
C TYR A 26 -15.19 3.62 -6.18
N GLY A 27 -16.05 3.48 -5.16
CA GLY A 27 -16.71 2.22 -4.81
C GLY A 27 -15.81 1.30 -3.98
N TRP A 28 -16.43 0.28 -3.38
CA TRP A 28 -15.77 -0.65 -2.43
C TRP A 28 -14.57 -1.40 -3.02
N ARG A 29 -14.54 -1.61 -4.34
CA ARG A 29 -13.44 -2.30 -5.04
C ARG A 29 -12.11 -1.57 -4.90
N ASN A 30 -12.14 -0.25 -4.68
CA ASN A 30 -10.92 0.54 -4.51
C ASN A 30 -10.08 0.03 -3.33
N TYR A 31 -10.72 -0.51 -2.28
CA TYR A 31 -10.02 -1.05 -1.12
C TYR A 31 -9.08 -2.22 -1.42
N LEU A 32 -9.10 -2.76 -2.64
CA LEU A 32 -8.17 -3.81 -3.07
C LEU A 32 -6.76 -3.28 -3.35
N TRP A 33 -6.54 -1.96 -3.49
CA TRP A 33 -5.18 -1.42 -3.56
C TRP A 33 -4.37 -1.86 -2.34
N PHE A 34 -3.15 -2.34 -2.53
CA PHE A 34 -2.32 -2.77 -1.39
C PHE A 34 -2.12 -1.65 -0.35
N SER A 35 -1.99 -0.40 -0.80
CA SER A 35 -1.94 0.77 0.07
C SER A 35 -3.21 0.98 0.88
N ASP A 36 -4.39 0.79 0.29
CA ASP A 36 -5.67 0.88 0.99
C ASP A 36 -5.84 -0.30 1.99
N LEU A 37 -5.42 -1.52 1.61
CA LEU A 37 -5.40 -2.66 2.52
C LEU A 37 -4.47 -2.43 3.71
N ALA A 38 -3.30 -1.83 3.48
CA ALA A 38 -2.38 -1.49 4.55
C ALA A 38 -2.88 -0.33 5.42
N LEU A 39 -3.51 0.68 4.83
CA LEU A 39 -4.18 1.75 5.56
C LEU A 39 -5.27 1.19 6.47
N ILE A 40 -6.15 0.34 5.94
CA ILE A 40 -7.22 -0.33 6.69
C ILE A 40 -6.64 -1.25 7.76
N GLY A 41 -5.72 -2.13 7.38
CA GLY A 41 -5.10 -3.12 8.25
C GLY A 41 -4.23 -2.51 9.36
N SER A 42 -3.73 -1.29 9.19
CA SER A 42 -2.97 -0.59 10.22
C SER A 42 -3.81 -0.31 11.47
N VAL A 43 -5.14 -0.17 11.34
CA VAL A 43 -6.05 0.04 12.47
C VAL A 43 -6.08 -1.19 13.40
N PRO A 44 -6.43 -2.42 12.96
CA PRO A 44 -6.36 -3.58 13.83
C PRO A 44 -4.92 -3.90 14.29
N ALA A 45 -3.89 -3.67 13.46
CA ALA A 45 -2.50 -3.81 13.91
C ALA A 45 -2.20 -2.90 15.12
N LEU A 46 -2.69 -1.66 15.08
CA LEU A 46 -2.53 -0.65 16.12
C LEU A 46 -3.34 -0.95 17.39
N TRP A 47 -4.60 -1.37 17.27
CA TRP A 47 -5.43 -1.68 18.44
C TRP A 47 -5.07 -2.99 19.12
N LEU A 48 -4.63 -4.00 18.35
CA LEU A 48 -4.23 -5.30 18.88
C LEU A 48 -2.78 -5.33 19.36
N GLY A 49 -1.98 -4.29 19.08
CA GLY A 49 -0.55 -4.31 19.34
C GLY A 49 0.18 -5.42 18.58
N SER A 50 -0.28 -5.74 17.37
CA SER A 50 0.15 -6.95 16.65
C SER A 50 1.39 -6.70 15.80
N ALA A 51 2.54 -7.20 16.28
CA ALA A 51 3.79 -7.25 15.54
C ALA A 51 3.64 -7.99 14.19
N ALA A 52 2.93 -9.12 14.20
CA ALA A 52 2.66 -9.92 13.01
C ALA A 52 1.91 -9.12 11.93
N LEU A 53 0.79 -8.47 12.27
CA LEU A 53 0.04 -7.66 11.31
C LEU A 53 0.89 -6.48 10.81
N ALA A 54 1.54 -5.75 11.72
CA ALA A 54 2.40 -4.63 11.33
C ALA A 54 3.52 -5.07 10.35
N SER A 55 4.10 -6.24 10.59
CA SER A 55 5.17 -6.82 9.75
C SER A 55 4.65 -7.20 8.37
N VAL A 56 3.50 -7.87 8.27
CA VAL A 56 2.88 -8.21 6.98
C VAL A 56 2.59 -6.95 6.17
N LEU A 57 1.99 -5.93 6.79
CA LEU A 57 1.65 -4.69 6.11
C LEU A 57 2.91 -3.94 5.65
N ALA A 58 3.91 -3.79 6.53
CA ALA A 58 5.16 -3.13 6.19
C ALA A 58 5.90 -3.83 5.04
N VAL A 59 6.06 -5.15 5.10
CA VAL A 59 6.69 -5.92 4.00
C VAL A 59 5.93 -5.76 2.69
N THR A 60 4.60 -5.66 2.75
CA THR A 60 3.76 -5.51 1.55
C THR A 60 3.90 -4.14 0.89
N VAL A 61 3.91 -3.05 1.67
CA VAL A 61 3.76 -1.69 1.10
C VAL A 61 4.88 -0.71 1.37
N LEU A 62 5.80 -0.96 2.30
CA LEU A 62 6.76 0.08 2.72
C LEU A 62 7.59 0.61 1.54
N LEU A 63 8.19 -0.28 0.74
CA LEU A 63 9.00 0.15 -0.40
C LEU A 63 8.21 0.91 -1.49
N PRO A 64 7.05 0.44 -2.00
CA PRO A 64 6.28 1.20 -2.98
C PRO A 64 5.75 2.52 -2.42
N GLU A 65 5.41 2.59 -1.13
CA GLU A 65 5.03 3.84 -0.47
C GLU A 65 6.22 4.82 -0.41
N LEU A 66 7.43 4.37 -0.08
CA LEU A 66 8.62 5.22 -0.13
C LEU A 66 8.92 5.71 -1.56
N LEU A 67 8.74 4.85 -2.57
CA LEU A 67 8.86 5.24 -3.98
C LEU A 67 7.79 6.26 -4.39
N TRP A 68 6.56 6.10 -3.91
CA TRP A 68 5.46 7.06 -4.10
C TRP A 68 5.84 8.43 -3.51
N ASN A 69 6.37 8.46 -2.29
CA ASN A 69 6.81 9.69 -1.62
C ASN A 69 7.94 10.39 -2.39
N LEU A 70 8.94 9.63 -2.84
CA LEU A 70 10.05 10.16 -3.63
C LEU A 70 9.57 10.78 -4.95
N ASP A 71 8.70 10.07 -5.68
CA ASP A 71 8.14 10.57 -6.95
C ASP A 71 7.28 11.82 -6.72
N PHE A 72 6.44 11.84 -5.67
CA PHE A 72 5.61 12.98 -5.33
C PHE A 72 6.47 14.22 -5.02
N ALA A 73 7.51 14.07 -4.19
CA ALA A 73 8.44 15.14 -3.86
C ALA A 73 9.19 15.66 -5.10
N LEU A 74 9.70 14.78 -5.97
CA LEU A 74 10.40 15.18 -7.18
C LEU A 74 9.50 15.93 -8.16
N ARG A 75 8.24 15.53 -8.29
CA ARG A 75 7.27 16.23 -9.13
C ARG A 75 6.92 17.61 -8.60
N LEU A 76 6.76 17.75 -7.27
CA LEU A 76 6.50 19.05 -6.66
C LEU A 76 7.69 20.00 -6.78
N LEU A 77 8.91 19.51 -6.48
CA LEU A 77 10.10 20.36 -6.36
C LEU A 77 10.81 20.62 -7.69
N SER A 78 10.77 19.65 -8.60
CA SER A 78 11.58 19.68 -9.84
C SER A 78 10.80 19.33 -11.10
N ARG A 79 9.49 19.06 -11.00
CA ARG A 79 8.63 18.59 -12.10
C ARG A 79 9.14 17.31 -12.79
N ARG A 80 10.00 16.55 -12.11
CA ARG A 80 10.54 15.27 -12.60
C ARG A 80 9.61 14.14 -12.20
N ARG A 81 9.26 13.29 -13.17
CA ARG A 81 8.45 12.08 -13.01
C ARG A 81 9.35 10.84 -13.06
N LEU A 82 9.36 10.04 -12.01
CA LEU A 82 10.05 8.75 -11.93
C LEU A 82 9.11 7.57 -12.25
N THR A 83 7.88 7.59 -11.74
CA THR A 83 6.94 6.46 -11.82
C THR A 83 5.51 6.94 -12.05
N PRO A 84 4.63 6.13 -12.67
CA PRO A 84 3.21 6.47 -12.78
C PRO A 84 2.43 6.54 -11.46
N LEU A 85 2.99 6.04 -10.35
CA LEU A 85 2.27 5.88 -9.07
C LEU A 85 1.61 7.16 -8.53
N THR A 86 2.15 8.34 -8.84
CA THR A 86 1.60 9.62 -8.36
C THR A 86 0.92 10.44 -9.45
N ASP A 87 0.77 9.92 -10.69
CA ASP A 87 0.18 10.68 -11.81
C ASP A 87 -1.16 11.31 -11.43
N TYR A 88 -2.00 10.54 -10.74
CA TYR A 88 -3.32 10.96 -10.31
C TYR A 88 -3.33 12.18 -9.37
N MET A 89 -2.22 12.44 -8.67
CA MET A 89 -2.08 13.62 -7.78
C MET A 89 -1.96 14.93 -8.57
N PHE A 90 -1.58 14.86 -9.85
CA PHE A 90 -1.34 16.02 -10.71
C PHE A 90 -2.42 16.20 -11.79
N GLU A 91 -3.45 15.33 -11.79
CA GLU A 91 -4.64 15.48 -12.63
C GLU A 91 -5.48 16.68 -12.17
N ARG A 92 -5.68 17.66 -13.06
CA ARG A 92 -6.44 18.87 -12.75
C ARG A 92 -7.91 18.58 -12.42
N GLU A 93 -8.49 17.59 -13.08
CA GLU A 93 -9.91 17.25 -12.91
C GLU A 93 -10.18 16.43 -11.66
N ARG A 94 -9.14 15.89 -11.02
CA ARG A 94 -9.32 15.13 -9.77
C ARG A 94 -9.63 16.08 -8.61
N PRO A 95 -10.74 15.87 -7.88
CA PRO A 95 -11.12 16.70 -6.75
C PRO A 95 -9.97 16.85 -5.74
N LEU A 96 -9.78 18.08 -5.24
CA LEU A 96 -8.72 18.40 -4.26
C LEU A 96 -8.83 17.53 -3.00
N LEU A 97 -10.04 17.25 -2.53
CA LEU A 97 -10.27 16.38 -1.37
C LEU A 97 -9.68 14.98 -1.59
N LEU A 98 -9.88 14.38 -2.76
CA LEU A 98 -9.36 13.04 -3.05
C LEU A 98 -7.83 13.04 -3.08
N ARG A 99 -7.22 14.06 -3.68
CA ARG A 99 -5.77 14.22 -3.66
C ARG A 99 -5.23 14.46 -2.25
N ALA A 100 -5.91 15.28 -1.45
CA ALA A 100 -5.52 15.54 -0.06
C ALA A 100 -5.60 14.27 0.79
N LEU A 101 -6.65 13.46 0.65
CA LEU A 101 -6.79 12.20 1.37
C LEU A 101 -5.78 11.15 0.93
N SER A 102 -5.44 11.12 -0.35
CA SER A 102 -4.34 10.30 -0.88
C SER A 102 -2.96 10.65 -0.30
N LEU A 103 -2.80 11.80 0.37
CA LEU A 103 -1.57 12.07 1.13
C LEU A 103 -1.39 11.12 2.33
N PHE A 104 -2.35 10.22 2.61
CA PHE A 104 -2.10 9.09 3.52
C PHE A 104 -0.85 8.29 3.11
N HIS A 105 -0.48 8.26 1.83
CA HIS A 105 0.78 7.63 1.37
C HIS A 105 2.02 8.24 2.04
N MET A 106 1.97 9.51 2.47
CA MET A 106 3.03 10.15 3.25
C MET A 106 2.98 9.76 4.74
N LEU A 107 1.77 9.49 5.26
CA LEU A 107 1.55 9.18 6.67
C LEU A 107 1.74 7.69 6.97
N LEU A 108 1.40 6.80 6.04
CA LEU A 108 1.35 5.36 6.25
C LEU A 108 2.75 4.76 6.54
N PRO A 109 3.83 5.08 5.80
CA PRO A 109 5.17 4.57 6.12
C PRO A 109 5.64 4.88 7.54
N PRO A 110 5.61 6.15 8.03
CA PRO A 110 6.02 6.42 9.41
C PRO A 110 5.08 5.77 10.43
N VAL A 111 3.77 5.63 10.15
CA VAL A 111 2.87 4.86 11.03
C VAL A 111 3.32 3.41 11.11
N LEU A 112 3.52 2.72 9.98
CA LEU A 112 3.94 1.31 9.96
C LEU A 112 5.29 1.11 10.65
N LEU A 113 6.27 1.99 10.40
CA LEU A 113 7.56 1.95 11.09
C LEU A 113 7.43 2.18 12.59
N TRP A 114 6.52 3.07 13.03
CA TRP A 114 6.26 3.27 14.45
C TRP A 114 5.61 2.03 15.09
N LEU A 115 4.68 1.35 14.40
CA LEU A 115 4.12 0.08 14.86
C LEU A 115 5.21 -0.99 15.03
N LEU A 116 6.12 -1.11 14.06
CA LEU A 116 7.26 -2.04 14.15
C LEU A 116 8.20 -1.67 15.29
N ALA A 117 8.50 -0.39 15.50
CA ALA A 117 9.33 0.06 16.61
C ALA A 117 8.64 -0.14 17.98
N ALA A 118 7.31 -0.10 18.03
CA ALA A 118 6.54 -0.28 19.25
C ALA A 118 6.33 -1.75 19.63
N TYR A 119 6.06 -2.62 18.65
CA TYR A 119 5.64 -4.01 18.84
C TYR A 119 6.69 -5.05 18.41
N GLY A 120 7.70 -4.63 17.65
CA GLY A 120 8.71 -5.51 17.06
C GLY A 120 8.40 -5.92 15.63
N TYR A 121 9.45 -6.32 14.91
CA TYR A 121 9.33 -6.97 13.61
C TYR A 121 9.25 -8.50 13.79
N ASP A 122 8.16 -9.10 13.30
CA ASP A 122 7.96 -10.54 13.30
C ASP A 122 8.38 -11.12 11.94
N ALA A 123 9.60 -11.63 11.90
CA ALA A 123 10.20 -12.19 10.69
C ALA A 123 9.56 -13.54 10.26
N ALA A 124 8.82 -14.21 11.16
CA ALA A 124 8.10 -15.43 10.83
C ALA A 124 6.74 -15.12 10.17
N ALA A 125 6.15 -13.96 10.48
CA ALA A 125 4.89 -13.51 9.88
C ALA A 125 5.08 -12.64 8.64
N GLY A 126 6.05 -11.71 8.65
CA GLY A 126 6.18 -10.62 7.67
C GLY A 126 6.17 -11.08 6.21
N LEU A 127 7.23 -11.78 5.78
CA LEU A 127 7.33 -12.27 4.41
C LEU A 127 6.24 -13.29 4.06
N PRO A 128 6.00 -14.38 4.83
CA PRO A 128 4.95 -15.34 4.48
C PRO A 128 3.55 -14.74 4.36
N GLY A 129 3.20 -13.79 5.23
CA GLY A 129 1.92 -13.10 5.17
C GLY A 129 1.81 -12.15 3.97
N ALA A 130 2.89 -11.45 3.60
CA ALA A 130 2.89 -10.62 2.38
C ALA A 130 2.73 -11.47 1.10
N LEU A 131 3.39 -12.64 1.05
CA LEU A 131 3.22 -13.61 -0.03
C LEU A 131 1.76 -14.06 -0.14
N LEU A 132 1.17 -14.51 0.98
CA LEU A 132 -0.22 -14.96 1.02
C LEU A 132 -1.18 -13.83 0.61
N LEU A 133 -0.98 -12.63 1.16
CA LEU A 133 -1.81 -11.46 0.86
C LEU A 133 -1.78 -11.16 -0.63
N ALA A 134 -0.59 -11.10 -1.25
CA ALA A 134 -0.48 -10.82 -2.68
C ALA A 134 -1.05 -11.94 -3.56
N ALA A 135 -0.89 -13.20 -3.16
CA ALA A 135 -1.43 -14.36 -3.87
C ALA A 135 -2.96 -14.34 -3.93
N ILE A 136 -3.62 -13.72 -2.94
CA ILE A 136 -5.07 -13.53 -2.90
C ILE A 136 -5.46 -12.23 -3.61
N VAL A 137 -4.83 -11.12 -3.25
CA VAL A 137 -5.23 -9.77 -3.67
C VAL A 137 -5.03 -9.54 -5.16
N LEU A 138 -3.97 -10.06 -5.78
CA LEU A 138 -3.75 -9.87 -7.22
C LEU A 138 -4.84 -10.52 -8.09
N PRO A 139 -5.20 -11.81 -7.90
CA PRO A 139 -6.36 -12.39 -8.56
C PRO A 139 -7.66 -11.64 -8.26
N CYS A 140 -7.93 -11.29 -7.00
CA CYS A 140 -9.13 -10.53 -6.63
C CYS A 140 -9.19 -9.16 -7.32
N SER A 141 -8.07 -8.44 -7.39
CA SER A 141 -7.95 -7.14 -8.07
C SER A 141 -8.32 -7.26 -9.55
N ARG A 142 -7.92 -8.36 -10.20
CA ARG A 142 -8.23 -8.61 -11.61
C ARG A 142 -9.69 -9.02 -11.84
N VAL A 143 -10.21 -9.90 -10.99
CA VAL A 143 -11.56 -10.49 -11.16
C VAL A 143 -12.65 -9.50 -10.75
N LEU A 144 -12.43 -8.78 -9.66
CA LEU A 144 -13.42 -7.86 -9.09
C LEU A 144 -13.26 -6.43 -9.62
N GLY A 145 -12.05 -6.04 -10.03
CA GLY A 145 -11.76 -4.74 -10.64
C GLY A 145 -12.08 -4.68 -12.13
N SER A 146 -11.70 -3.58 -12.76
CA SER A 146 -11.79 -3.40 -14.21
C SER A 146 -10.46 -2.96 -14.81
N PRO A 147 -10.23 -3.16 -16.12
CA PRO A 147 -9.05 -2.65 -16.81
C PRO A 147 -8.86 -1.14 -16.68
N ALA A 148 -9.96 -0.38 -16.55
CA ALA A 148 -9.92 1.07 -16.36
C ALA A 148 -9.41 1.46 -14.96
N GLN A 149 -9.74 0.66 -13.93
CA GLN A 149 -9.24 0.87 -12.58
C GLN A 149 -7.80 0.38 -12.43
N ASN A 150 -7.45 -0.70 -13.13
CA ASN A 150 -6.14 -1.35 -13.13
C ASN A 150 -5.51 -1.48 -11.73
N ILE A 151 -6.32 -1.90 -10.76
CA ILE A 151 -5.93 -2.01 -9.34
C ILE A 151 -4.72 -2.92 -9.21
N ASN A 152 -3.69 -2.45 -8.50
CA ASN A 152 -2.40 -3.14 -8.32
C ASN A 152 -1.75 -3.57 -9.64
N TRP A 153 -2.02 -2.86 -10.74
CA TRP A 153 -1.55 -3.21 -12.09
C TRP A 153 -2.01 -4.60 -12.57
N ALA A 154 -3.13 -5.11 -12.04
CA ALA A 154 -3.59 -6.47 -12.31
C ALA A 154 -4.05 -6.69 -13.77
N HIS A 155 -4.26 -5.63 -14.56
CA HIS A 155 -4.63 -5.68 -15.98
C HIS A 155 -3.53 -5.17 -16.93
N ALA A 156 -2.71 -4.21 -16.52
CA ALA A 156 -1.69 -3.55 -17.33
C ALA A 156 -0.54 -3.02 -16.47
N PHE A 157 0.67 -2.88 -17.02
CA PHE A 157 1.80 -2.32 -16.29
C PHE A 157 1.81 -0.78 -16.42
N GLY A 158 1.34 -0.07 -15.40
CA GLY A 158 0.95 1.33 -15.54
C GLY A 158 -0.13 1.45 -16.63
N ASP A 159 0.07 2.33 -17.60
CA ASP A 159 -0.85 2.50 -18.75
C ASP A 159 -0.51 1.60 -19.95
N ARG A 160 0.51 0.73 -19.82
CA ARG A 160 0.96 -0.11 -20.94
C ARG A 160 0.16 -1.42 -20.99
N PRO A 161 -0.68 -1.64 -22.02
CA PRO A 161 -1.46 -2.85 -22.13
C PRO A 161 -0.56 -4.07 -22.31
N VAL A 162 -0.92 -5.18 -21.65
CA VAL A 162 -0.18 -6.44 -21.74
C VAL A 162 -1.00 -7.47 -22.51
N ARG A 163 -0.43 -8.02 -23.59
CA ARG A 163 -1.09 -9.00 -24.49
C ARG A 163 -0.93 -10.46 -24.06
N TRP A 164 -0.52 -10.72 -22.82
CA TRP A 164 -0.29 -12.06 -22.32
C TRP A 164 -1.58 -12.68 -21.75
N PRO A 165 -1.67 -14.02 -21.69
CA PRO A 165 -2.72 -14.67 -20.92
C PRO A 165 -2.74 -14.17 -19.47
N ALA A 166 -3.94 -13.94 -18.93
CA ALA A 166 -4.16 -13.36 -17.61
C ALA A 166 -3.33 -14.01 -16.50
N TRP A 167 -3.35 -15.35 -16.43
CA TRP A 167 -2.65 -16.13 -15.42
C TRP A 167 -1.12 -15.92 -15.51
N ARG A 168 -0.56 -15.85 -16.72
CA ARG A 168 0.88 -15.66 -16.94
C ARG A 168 1.30 -14.27 -16.53
N TYR A 169 0.50 -13.26 -16.86
CA TYR A 169 0.76 -11.89 -16.44
C TYR A 169 0.71 -11.75 -14.93
N LEU A 170 -0.33 -12.29 -14.27
CA LEU A 170 -0.44 -12.24 -12.80
C LEU A 170 0.69 -13.01 -12.12
N ALA A 171 1.12 -14.17 -12.65
CA ALA A 171 2.24 -14.92 -12.11
C ALA A 171 3.55 -14.14 -12.18
N VAL A 172 3.82 -13.46 -13.30
CA VAL A 172 5.01 -12.62 -13.45
C VAL A 172 4.93 -11.37 -12.59
N LEU A 173 3.76 -10.73 -12.48
CA LEU A 173 3.53 -9.60 -11.59
C LEU A 173 3.75 -9.99 -10.13
N TYR A 174 3.18 -11.12 -9.69
CA TYR A 174 3.39 -11.66 -8.36
C TYR A 174 4.87 -11.93 -8.09
N ALA A 175 5.55 -12.66 -8.98
CA ALA A 175 6.99 -12.93 -8.85
C ALA A 175 7.82 -11.62 -8.78
N GLY A 176 7.46 -10.62 -9.59
CA GLY A 176 8.07 -9.29 -9.54
C GLY A 176 7.88 -8.61 -8.19
N MET A 177 6.67 -8.64 -7.62
CA MET A 177 6.42 -8.09 -6.28
C MET A 177 7.22 -8.84 -5.20
N VAL A 178 7.28 -10.17 -5.27
CA VAL A 178 8.08 -10.96 -4.32
C VAL A 178 9.55 -10.55 -4.37
N LEU A 179 10.15 -10.57 -5.57
CA LEU A 179 11.59 -10.39 -5.74
C LEU A 179 12.04 -8.94 -5.57
N LEU A 180 11.21 -7.98 -6.00
CA LEU A 180 11.60 -6.56 -6.04
C LEU A 180 11.00 -5.73 -4.89
N VAL A 181 9.99 -6.24 -4.20
CA VAL A 181 9.33 -5.52 -3.10
C VAL A 181 9.42 -6.30 -1.79
N PHE A 182 8.85 -7.50 -1.71
CA PHE A 182 8.66 -8.17 -0.41
C PHE A 182 9.96 -8.69 0.18
N VAL A 183 10.75 -9.43 -0.60
CA VAL A 183 12.06 -9.94 -0.15
C VAL A 183 13.01 -8.81 0.26
N PRO A 184 13.27 -7.76 -0.56
CA PRO A 184 14.18 -6.70 -0.14
C PRO A 184 13.67 -5.92 1.07
N THR A 185 12.35 -5.73 1.21
CA THR A 185 11.77 -5.07 2.39
C THR A 185 11.92 -5.92 3.64
N ASP A 186 11.61 -7.23 3.59
CA ASP A 186 11.80 -8.16 4.71
C ASP A 186 13.27 -8.24 5.14
N LEU A 187 14.20 -8.35 4.18
CA LEU A 187 15.64 -8.36 4.47
C LEU A 187 16.11 -7.06 5.14
N LEU A 188 15.65 -5.91 4.63
CA LEU A 188 15.95 -4.62 5.23
C LEU A 188 15.41 -4.58 6.67
N LEU A 189 14.14 -4.90 6.88
CA LEU A 189 13.51 -4.87 8.20
C LEU A 189 14.20 -5.82 9.20
N ARG A 190 14.61 -7.01 8.78
CA ARG A 190 15.43 -7.91 9.61
C ARG A 190 16.77 -7.29 10.00
N ALA A 191 17.42 -6.59 9.08
CA ALA A 191 18.73 -5.98 9.32
C ALA A 191 18.69 -4.79 10.29
N ILE A 192 17.56 -4.07 10.37
CA ILE A 192 17.38 -2.96 11.32
C ILE A 192 16.70 -3.38 12.64
N ALA A 193 16.01 -4.52 12.67
CA ALA A 193 15.33 -5.04 13.86
C ALA A 193 16.18 -6.05 14.66
N GLY A 194 17.24 -6.59 14.07
CA GLY A 194 18.25 -7.41 14.75
C GLY A 194 19.32 -6.55 15.44
#